data_AF-A0A3C0WY19-F1
#
_entry.id   AF-A0A3C0WY19-F1
#
_cell.length_a   1.000
_cell.length_b   1.000
_cell.length_c   1.000
_cell.angle_alpha   90.00
_cell.angle_beta   90.00
_cell.angle_gamma   90.00
#
_symmetry.space_group_name_H-M   'P 1'
#
loop_
_entity.id
_entity.type
_entity.pdbx_description
1 polymer ?
#
loop_
_entity_poly.entity_id
_entity_poly.type
_entity_poly.pdbx_seq_one_letter_code
_entity_poly.pdbx_strand_id
1 'polypeptide(L)'
;KVKTASKIKDYPKTDIDTIYAAYKNTVEQNIKNSYGIDFATYLSYAKTTEDAFREDAVKNQIKPAMEAQMVAYSILDKEKLGLKTEEVNKKIDETVKSINNSQITADTVKSYYGEYYFEYLTVSEKAADYLYKNAKIS
;
A
#
# COMPACT_ATOMS: atom_id res chain seq x y z
N LYS A 1 -16.49 1.55 -15.15
CA LYS A 1 -16.92 0.13 -15.08
C LYS A 1 -15.74 -0.88 -15.14
N VAL A 2 -14.47 -0.45 -15.01
CA VAL A 2 -13.32 -1.37 -15.05
C VAL A 2 -13.25 -2.27 -13.80
N LYS A 3 -13.42 -1.68 -12.61
CA LYS A 3 -13.40 -2.43 -11.33
C LYS A 3 -14.47 -3.53 -11.24
N THR A 4 -15.63 -3.34 -11.86
CA THR A 4 -16.71 -4.35 -11.90
C THR A 4 -16.50 -5.45 -12.95
N ALA A 5 -15.60 -5.25 -13.92
CA ALA A 5 -15.31 -6.20 -14.98
C ALA A 5 -14.00 -6.99 -14.75
N SER A 6 -13.12 -6.50 -13.89
CA SER A 6 -11.87 -7.16 -13.51
C SER A 6 -12.06 -8.00 -12.25
N LYS A 7 -11.70 -9.30 -12.31
CA LYS A 7 -11.66 -10.18 -11.15
C LYS A 7 -10.23 -10.68 -10.94
N ILE A 8 -9.73 -10.53 -9.72
CA ILE A 8 -8.54 -11.24 -9.28
C ILE A 8 -8.87 -12.74 -9.26
N LYS A 9 -8.02 -13.55 -9.91
CA LYS A 9 -8.20 -15.00 -9.99
C LYS A 9 -7.88 -15.69 -8.66
N ASP A 10 -6.90 -15.16 -7.93
CA ASP A 10 -6.51 -15.65 -6.61
C ASP A 10 -5.74 -14.59 -5.83
N TYR A 11 -5.74 -14.69 -4.50
CA TYR A 11 -4.93 -13.86 -3.61
C TYR A 11 -3.83 -14.74 -2.99
N PRO A 12 -2.61 -14.75 -3.56
CA PRO A 12 -1.53 -15.58 -3.04
C PRO A 12 -1.27 -15.29 -1.56
N LYS A 13 -1.20 -16.34 -0.75
CA LYS A 13 -1.02 -16.22 0.70
C LYS A 13 0.27 -15.46 1.05
N THR A 14 1.35 -15.71 0.32
CA THR A 14 2.63 -15.01 0.50
C THR A 14 2.51 -13.49 0.33
N ASP A 15 1.70 -13.05 -0.63
CA ASP A 15 1.50 -11.64 -0.92
C ASP A 15 0.63 -11.01 0.16
N ILE A 16 -0.47 -11.68 0.55
CA ILE A 16 -1.30 -11.25 1.68
C ILE A 16 -0.44 -11.10 2.94
N ASP A 17 0.41 -12.08 3.24
CA ASP A 17 1.23 -12.10 4.46
C ASP A 17 2.27 -10.98 4.43
N THR A 18 2.87 -10.71 3.27
CA THR A 18 3.83 -9.62 3.08
C THR A 18 3.17 -8.25 3.26
N ILE A 19 2.01 -8.04 2.63
CA ILE A 19 1.26 -6.78 2.72
C ILE A 19 0.71 -6.59 4.14
N TYR A 20 0.25 -7.66 4.78
CA TYR A 20 -0.20 -7.63 6.16
C TYR A 20 0.94 -7.26 7.12
N ALA A 21 2.14 -7.81 6.94
CA ALA A 21 3.28 -7.46 7.78
C ALA A 21 3.62 -5.96 7.68
N ALA A 22 3.61 -5.40 6.46
CA ALA A 22 3.82 -3.96 6.25
C ALA A 22 2.69 -3.12 6.87
N TYR A 23 1.43 -3.49 6.63
CA TYR A 23 0.26 -2.82 7.19
C TYR A 23 0.27 -2.84 8.74
N LYS A 24 0.54 -4.01 9.32
CA LYS A 24 0.64 -4.19 10.77
C LYS A 24 1.72 -3.27 11.32
N ASN A 25 2.94 -3.30 10.75
CA ASN A 25 4.03 -2.43 11.21
C ASN A 25 3.64 -0.95 11.18
N THR A 26 3.01 -0.45 10.11
CA THR A 26 2.52 0.94 10.06
C THR A 26 1.51 1.23 11.18
N VAL A 27 0.57 0.31 11.44
CA VAL A 27 -0.41 0.46 12.53
C VAL A 27 0.27 0.45 13.91
N GLU A 28 1.21 -0.47 14.15
CA GLU A 28 1.98 -0.54 15.40
C GLU A 28 2.76 0.75 15.67
N GLN A 29 3.45 1.29 14.66
CA GLN A 29 4.16 2.55 14.80
C GLN A 29 3.20 3.72 15.06
N ASN A 30 2.06 3.78 14.36
CA ASN A 30 1.03 4.80 14.59
C ASN A 30 0.50 4.75 16.02
N ILE A 31 0.21 3.56 16.54
CA ILE A 31 -0.31 3.37 17.91
C ILE A 31 0.74 3.81 18.92
N LYS A 32 1.99 3.37 18.74
CA LYS A 32 3.10 3.75 19.62
C LYS A 32 3.29 5.26 19.65
N ASN A 33 3.27 5.91 18.48
CA ASN A 33 3.49 7.35 18.37
C ASN A 33 2.30 8.18 18.88
N SER A 34 1.07 7.69 18.71
CA SER A 34 -0.15 8.44 19.05
C SER A 34 -0.59 8.23 20.50
N TYR A 35 -0.41 7.03 21.03
CA TYR A 35 -0.95 6.62 22.33
C TYR A 35 0.14 6.19 23.32
N GLY A 36 1.38 5.99 22.88
CA GLY A 36 2.47 5.54 23.75
C GLY A 36 2.32 4.10 24.26
N ILE A 37 1.42 3.31 23.66
CA ILE A 37 1.15 1.92 24.04
C ILE A 37 1.62 0.96 22.95
N ASP A 38 1.81 -0.30 23.31
CA ASP A 38 2.08 -1.36 22.34
C ASP A 38 0.79 -1.85 21.67
N PHE A 39 0.96 -2.63 20.59
CA PHE A 39 -0.14 -3.16 19.81
C PHE A 39 -1.03 -4.12 20.60
N ALA A 40 -0.45 -4.97 21.46
CA ALA A 40 -1.20 -5.91 22.27
C ALA A 40 -2.15 -5.20 23.25
N THR A 41 -1.67 -4.12 23.89
CA THR A 41 -2.47 -3.26 24.76
C THR A 41 -3.58 -2.57 23.99
N TYR A 42 -3.28 -2.07 22.78
CA TYR A 42 -4.29 -1.51 21.90
C TYR A 42 -5.40 -2.51 21.55
N LEU A 43 -5.04 -3.74 21.15
CA LEU A 43 -6.02 -4.79 20.82
C LEU A 43 -6.90 -5.14 22.03
N SER A 44 -6.31 -5.18 23.23
CA SER A 44 -7.04 -5.39 24.48
C SER A 44 -8.10 -4.29 24.71
N TYR A 45 -7.73 -3.02 24.55
CA TYR A 45 -8.68 -1.90 24.65
C TYR A 45 -9.74 -1.91 23.56
N ALA A 46 -9.36 -2.31 22.34
CA ALA A 46 -10.28 -2.52 21.22
C ALA A 46 -11.13 -3.79 21.35
N LYS A 47 -10.91 -4.60 22.40
CA LYS A 47 -11.61 -5.87 22.68
C LYS A 47 -11.57 -6.82 21.48
N THR A 48 -10.42 -6.93 20.83
CA THR A 48 -10.20 -7.79 19.66
C THR A 48 -8.94 -8.64 19.82
N THR A 49 -8.74 -9.61 18.94
CA THR A 49 -7.53 -10.44 18.87
C THR A 49 -6.68 -10.05 17.66
N GLU A 50 -5.42 -10.47 17.65
CA GLU A 50 -4.55 -10.27 16.48
C GLU A 50 -5.10 -11.00 15.24
N ASP A 51 -5.65 -12.21 15.41
CA ASP A 51 -6.27 -12.96 14.31
C ASP A 51 -7.49 -12.23 13.75
N ALA A 52 -8.39 -11.73 14.61
CA ALA A 52 -9.55 -10.97 14.17
C ALA A 52 -9.15 -9.65 13.50
N PHE A 53 -8.12 -8.97 14.01
CA PHE A 53 -7.54 -7.78 13.38
C PHE A 53 -6.98 -8.10 12.00
N ARG A 54 -6.24 -9.21 11.87
CA ARG A 54 -5.71 -9.68 10.58
C ARG A 54 -6.82 -9.98 9.59
N GLU A 55 -7.84 -10.73 10.01
CA GLU A 55 -8.98 -11.06 9.13
C GLU A 55 -9.68 -9.81 8.63
N ASP A 56 -9.91 -8.83 9.51
CA ASP A 56 -10.50 -7.55 9.15
C ASP A 56 -9.61 -6.76 8.16
N ALA A 57 -8.32 -6.62 8.47
CA ALA A 57 -7.36 -5.96 7.61
C ALA A 57 -7.26 -6.62 6.22
N VAL A 58 -7.21 -7.95 6.17
CA VAL A 58 -7.15 -8.72 4.92
C VAL A 58 -8.40 -8.46 4.08
N LYS A 59 -9.58 -8.50 4.71
CA LYS A 59 -10.86 -8.34 4.02
C LYS A 59 -11.10 -6.91 3.53
N ASN A 60 -10.84 -5.92 4.38
CA ASN A 60 -11.31 -4.56 4.17
C ASN A 60 -10.24 -3.61 3.63
N GLN A 61 -8.95 -3.94 3.79
CA GLN A 61 -7.84 -3.09 3.34
C GLN A 61 -7.00 -3.78 2.25
N ILE A 62 -6.47 -4.96 2.56
CA ILE A 62 -5.46 -5.62 1.71
C ILE A 62 -6.07 -6.13 0.41
N LYS A 63 -7.14 -6.93 0.44
CA LYS A 63 -7.76 -7.45 -0.79
C LYS A 63 -8.25 -6.33 -1.71
N PRO A 64 -8.98 -5.29 -1.24
CA PRO A 64 -9.35 -4.16 -2.08
C PRO A 64 -8.16 -3.40 -2.69
N ALA A 65 -7.05 -3.26 -1.95
CA ALA A 65 -5.83 -2.64 -2.47
C ALA A 65 -5.19 -3.50 -3.56
N MET A 66 -5.09 -4.82 -3.35
CA MET A 66 -4.61 -5.77 -4.36
C MET A 66 -5.47 -5.73 -5.63
N GLU A 67 -6.81 -5.66 -5.51
CA GLU A 67 -7.74 -5.49 -6.65
C GLU A 67 -7.44 -4.22 -7.44
N ALA A 68 -7.30 -3.09 -6.76
CA ALA A 68 -6.98 -1.82 -7.40
C ALA A 68 -5.61 -1.89 -8.10
N GLN A 69 -4.61 -2.48 -7.45
CA GLN A 69 -3.26 -2.62 -7.97
C GLN A 69 -3.22 -3.53 -9.20
N MET A 70 -3.96 -4.65 -9.21
CA MET A 70 -4.04 -5.52 -10.38
C MET A 70 -4.68 -4.82 -11.58
N VAL A 71 -5.70 -3.98 -11.36
CA VAL A 71 -6.27 -3.16 -12.43
C VAL A 71 -5.24 -2.18 -12.97
N ALA A 72 -4.48 -1.51 -12.10
CA ALA A 72 -3.43 -0.58 -12.49
C ALA A 72 -2.31 -1.29 -13.28
N TYR A 73 -1.78 -2.42 -12.79
CA TYR A 73 -0.80 -3.22 -13.53
C TYR A 73 -1.34 -3.68 -14.89
N SER A 74 -2.60 -4.12 -14.97
CA SER A 74 -3.20 -4.54 -16.23
C SER A 74 -3.26 -3.41 -17.27
N ILE A 75 -3.48 -2.16 -16.81
CA ILE A 75 -3.41 -0.98 -17.68
C ILE A 75 -1.97 -0.75 -18.12
N LEU A 76 -1.02 -0.74 -17.18
CA LEU A 76 0.39 -0.50 -17.49
C LEU A 76 0.95 -1.54 -18.46
N ASP A 77 0.67 -2.83 -18.25
CA ASP A 77 1.13 -3.91 -19.13
C ASP A 77 0.55 -3.79 -20.54
N LYS A 78 -0.75 -3.54 -20.65
CA LYS A 78 -1.42 -3.36 -21.94
C LYS A 78 -0.82 -2.20 -22.74
N GLU A 79 -0.46 -1.13 -22.05
CA GLU A 79 0.11 0.08 -22.64
C GLU A 79 1.63 0.05 -22.72
N LYS A 80 2.28 -1.06 -22.28
CA LYS A 80 3.73 -1.25 -22.23
C LYS A 80 4.45 -0.19 -21.39
N LEU A 81 3.80 0.25 -20.32
CA LEU A 81 4.23 1.26 -19.36
C LEU A 81 4.73 0.60 -18.06
N GLY A 82 5.64 -0.37 -18.18
CA GLY A 82 6.19 -1.11 -17.04
C GLY A 82 6.72 -0.22 -15.90
N LEU A 83 6.77 -0.77 -14.69
CA LEU A 83 7.30 -0.10 -13.51
C LEU A 83 8.84 -0.14 -13.52
N LYS A 84 9.48 1.02 -13.38
CA LYS A 84 10.94 1.10 -13.21
C LYS A 84 11.29 1.32 -11.75
N THR A 85 12.34 0.66 -11.26
CA THR A 85 12.87 0.83 -9.89
C THR A 85 13.18 2.30 -9.57
N GLU A 86 13.67 3.06 -10.55
CA GLU A 86 13.94 4.49 -10.43
C GLU A 86 12.69 5.31 -10.07
N GLU A 87 11.51 4.93 -10.58
CA GLU A 87 10.24 5.60 -10.30
C GLU A 87 9.79 5.33 -8.85
N VAL A 88 10.05 4.12 -8.34
CA VAL A 88 9.76 3.73 -6.95
C VAL A 88 10.71 4.46 -6.00
N ASN A 89 12.01 4.49 -6.29
CA ASN A 89 13.01 5.22 -5.51
C ASN A 89 12.69 6.72 -5.46
N LYS A 90 12.30 7.31 -6.60
CA LYS A 90 11.87 8.71 -6.64
C LYS A 90 10.69 8.96 -5.70
N LYS A 91 9.72 8.05 -5.63
CA LYS A 91 8.56 8.18 -4.73
C LYS A 91 8.96 8.14 -3.26
N ILE A 92 9.92 7.28 -2.91
CA ILE A 92 10.51 7.23 -1.57
C ILE A 92 11.20 8.56 -1.25
N ASP A 93 12.02 9.07 -2.16
CA ASP A 93 12.72 10.35 -1.98
C ASP A 93 11.76 11.53 -1.84
N GLU A 94 10.69 11.58 -2.63
CA GLU A 94 9.63 12.59 -2.51
C GLU A 94 8.93 12.51 -1.15
N THR A 95 8.68 11.31 -0.66
CA THR A 95 8.07 11.09 0.66
C THR A 95 9.01 11.57 1.77
N VAL A 96 10.29 11.22 1.72
CA VAL A 96 11.32 11.72 2.66
C VAL A 96 11.35 13.25 2.67
N LYS A 97 11.37 13.88 1.50
CA LYS A 97 11.34 15.35 1.38
C LYS A 97 10.07 15.97 1.96
N SER A 98 8.91 15.34 1.74
CA SER A 98 7.62 15.85 2.21
C SER A 98 7.49 15.88 3.73
N ILE A 99 8.16 14.96 4.43
CA ILE A 99 8.17 14.90 5.90
C ILE A 99 8.96 16.08 6.51
N ASN A 100 9.80 16.75 5.70
CA ASN A 100 10.54 17.96 6.06
C ASN A 100 11.31 17.83 7.39
N ASN A 101 11.95 16.67 7.58
CA ASN A 101 12.78 16.37 8.74
C ASN A 101 14.08 15.69 8.27
N SER A 102 15.22 16.31 8.57
CA SER A 102 16.55 15.88 8.10
C SER A 102 17.04 14.56 8.72
N GLN A 103 16.39 14.06 9.77
CA GLN A 103 16.71 12.77 10.38
C GLN A 103 15.96 11.60 9.73
N ILE A 104 14.98 11.88 8.88
CA ILE A 104 14.22 10.85 8.17
C ILE A 104 14.95 10.50 6.89
N THR A 105 15.28 9.22 6.73
CA THR A 105 15.95 8.68 5.55
C THR A 105 14.99 7.81 4.73
N ALA A 106 15.40 7.44 3.52
CA ALA A 106 14.70 6.45 2.72
C ALA A 106 14.51 5.14 3.50
N ASP A 107 15.52 4.70 4.26
CA ASP A 107 15.43 3.49 5.08
C ASP A 107 14.42 3.63 6.22
N THR A 108 14.33 4.80 6.87
CA THR A 108 13.30 5.06 7.89
C THR A 108 11.91 4.95 7.28
N VAL A 109 11.71 5.55 6.11
CA VAL A 109 10.43 5.55 5.39
C VAL A 109 10.08 4.14 4.88
N LYS A 110 11.05 3.40 4.33
CA LYS A 110 10.89 1.98 3.93
C LYS A 110 10.58 1.08 5.12
N SER A 111 11.26 1.29 6.26
CA SER A 111 11.00 0.55 7.49
C SER A 111 9.60 0.81 8.02
N TYR A 112 9.10 2.04 7.89
CA TYR A 112 7.78 2.43 8.38
C TYR A 112 6.62 1.92 7.50
N TYR A 113 6.71 2.16 6.19
CA TYR A 113 5.62 1.89 5.23
C TYR A 113 5.79 0.56 4.48
N GLY A 114 7.00 -0.01 4.44
CA GLY A 114 7.35 -1.13 3.57
C GLY A 114 7.64 -0.70 2.13
N GLU A 115 8.53 -1.43 1.43
CA GLU A 115 8.88 -1.14 0.04
C GLU A 115 7.68 -1.34 -0.92
N TYR A 116 6.87 -2.37 -0.65
CA TYR A 116 5.63 -2.66 -1.39
C TYR A 116 4.66 -1.47 -1.46
N TYR A 117 4.60 -0.66 -0.39
CA TYR A 117 3.74 0.53 -0.36
C TYR A 117 4.14 1.55 -1.44
N PHE A 118 5.44 1.76 -1.64
CA PHE A 118 5.93 2.69 -2.67
C PHE A 118 5.72 2.15 -4.08
N GLU A 119 5.89 0.85 -4.28
CA GLU A 119 5.55 0.21 -5.55
C GLU A 119 4.06 0.38 -5.89
N TYR A 120 3.18 0.14 -4.91
CA TYR A 120 1.73 0.34 -5.07
C TYR A 120 1.37 1.78 -5.44
N LEU A 121 1.95 2.76 -4.74
CA LEU A 121 1.71 4.18 -5.02
C LEU A 121 2.17 4.55 -6.43
N THR A 122 3.40 4.16 -6.80
CA THR A 122 3.96 4.48 -8.12
C THR A 122 3.13 3.87 -9.25
N VAL A 123 2.69 2.62 -9.10
CA VAL A 123 1.82 1.94 -10.08
C VAL A 123 0.47 2.63 -10.20
N SER A 124 -0.14 2.97 -9.07
CA SER A 124 -1.46 3.63 -9.03
C SER A 124 -1.41 5.00 -9.68
N GLU A 125 -0.40 5.82 -9.36
CA GLU A 125 -0.22 7.15 -9.94
C GLU A 125 0.06 7.07 -11.43
N LYS A 126 0.94 6.16 -11.86
CA LYS A 126 1.27 6.01 -13.28
C LYS A 126 0.06 5.58 -14.11
N ALA A 127 -0.74 4.64 -13.61
CA ALA A 127 -1.98 4.22 -14.26
C ALA A 127 -3.02 5.37 -14.29
N ALA A 128 -3.17 6.11 -13.18
CA ALA A 128 -4.06 7.26 -13.10
C ALA A 128 -3.65 8.38 -14.08
N ASP A 129 -2.36 8.71 -14.16
CA ASP A 129 -1.80 9.68 -15.09
C ASP A 129 -2.08 9.31 -16.55
N TYR A 130 -1.89 8.03 -16.90
CA TYR A 130 -2.20 7.55 -18.24
C TYR A 130 -3.70 7.70 -18.52
N LEU A 131 -4.56 7.26 -17.60
CA LEU A 131 -6.01 7.38 -17.75
C LEU A 131 -6.44 8.84 -17.87
N TYR A 132 -5.91 9.74 -17.05
CA TYR A 132 -6.25 11.16 -17.10
C TYR A 132 -5.88 11.80 -18.46
N LYS A 133 -4.72 11.42 -19.03
CA LYS A 133 -4.24 11.95 -20.31
C LYS A 133 -4.99 11.38 -21.53
N ASN A 134 -5.51 10.16 -21.43
CA ASN A 134 -6.01 9.41 -22.60
C ASN A 134 -7.50 9.07 -22.54
N ALA A 135 -8.12 9.06 -21.36
CA ALA A 135 -9.53 8.81 -21.22
C ALA A 135 -10.32 10.05 -21.65
N LYS A 136 -11.31 9.86 -22.52
CA LYS A 136 -12.34 10.88 -22.72
C LYS A 136 -13.26 10.86 -21.50
N ILE A 137 -13.08 11.81 -20.61
CA ILE A 137 -13.99 12.03 -19.48
C ILE A 137 -15.17 12.81 -20.03
N SER A 138 -16.30 12.13 -20.22
CA SER A 138 -17.60 12.71 -20.60
C SER A 138 -18.56 12.65 -19.42
#